data_AF-A0A2K5CXG8-F1
#
_entry.id   AF-A0A2K5CXG8-F1
#
_cell.length_a   1.000
_cell.length_b   1.000
_cell.length_c   1.000
_cell.angle_alpha   90.00
_cell.angle_beta   90.00
_cell.angle_gamma   90.00
#
_symmetry.space_group_name_H-M   'P 1'
#
loop_
_entity.id
_entity.type
_entity.pdbx_description
1 polymer ?
#
loop_
_entity_poly.entity_id
_entity_poly.type
_entity_poly.pdbx_seq_one_letter_code
_entity_poly.pdbx_strand_id
1 'polypeptide(L)'
;LGLTIAIRYSHSWRQFGPKAKEEVKIIEHQMQTLRLMPHLAIALALTFTSRYAGTLLEEDVFQGKELVRSRLLQVLVAGLKAYSTWENIRCLQDCRECTGGMGYMMENRISGLKCDTDVLATFEGDNVVMLQIVGWELLAQYAKQYEEEPLFDLLQNWAESVGDKLRTSFLAFNTDTVYNLAFLLKAVKFHEQFLWSLVARIYYKVMTKKEDFFHAWNSCLYHLASLSLAHTHRVTLEQFSLAVKSCPDQDDQTLLMKFCLLYGTKLVFQERAWYLEHKYLTSVASTRIRNQERC
;
A
#
# COMPACT_ATOMS: atom_id res chain seq x y z
N LEU A 1 -19.26 -3.71 -0.82
CA LEU A 1 -20.43 -4.60 -0.59
C LEU A 1 -20.05 -5.87 0.16
N GLY A 2 -19.11 -6.69 -0.33
CA GLY A 2 -18.69 -7.94 0.34
C GLY A 2 -18.28 -7.74 1.82
N LEU A 3 -17.45 -6.73 2.10
CA LEU A 3 -17.09 -6.36 3.48
C LEU A 3 -18.30 -6.03 4.35
N THR A 4 -19.25 -5.27 3.82
CA THR A 4 -20.47 -4.90 4.55
C THR A 4 -21.27 -6.14 4.92
N ILE A 5 -21.38 -7.11 4.02
CA ILE A 5 -22.07 -8.38 4.27
C ILE A 5 -21.32 -9.16 5.35
N ALA A 6 -20.00 -9.33 5.21
CA ALA A 6 -19.20 -10.09 6.18
C ALA A 6 -19.21 -9.47 7.58
N ILE A 7 -19.09 -8.15 7.70
CA ILE A 7 -19.12 -7.43 8.98
C ILE A 7 -20.51 -7.54 9.62
N ARG A 8 -21.59 -7.32 8.87
CA ARG A 8 -22.96 -7.45 9.39
C ARG A 8 -23.27 -8.89 9.82
N TYR A 9 -22.91 -9.87 9.00
CA TYR A 9 -22.99 -11.29 9.36
C TYR A 9 -22.23 -11.57 10.66
N SER A 10 -21.07 -10.95 10.83
CA SER A 10 -20.25 -11.13 12.03
C SER A 10 -20.88 -10.56 13.31
N HIS A 11 -21.74 -9.55 13.20
CA HIS A 11 -22.50 -9.00 14.32
C HIS A 11 -23.77 -9.80 14.66
N SER A 12 -24.30 -10.57 13.71
CA SER A 12 -25.50 -11.39 13.91
C SER A 12 -25.19 -12.83 14.34
N TRP A 13 -24.09 -13.40 13.83
CA TRP A 13 -23.75 -14.80 14.08
C TRP A 13 -22.98 -14.98 15.38
N ARG A 14 -23.34 -16.00 16.15
CA ARG A 14 -22.66 -16.39 17.38
C ARG A 14 -22.10 -17.80 17.21
N GLN A 15 -20.88 -18.01 17.69
CA GLN A 15 -20.22 -19.32 17.63
C GLN A 15 -19.11 -19.34 18.66
N PHE A 16 -19.04 -20.42 19.44
CA PHE A 16 -18.11 -20.58 20.56
C PHE A 16 -18.34 -19.55 21.67
N GLY A 17 -17.98 -19.93 22.89
CA GLY A 17 -18.11 -19.07 24.05
C GLY A 17 -17.78 -19.84 25.33
N PRO A 18 -17.74 -19.14 26.48
CA PRO A 18 -17.57 -19.79 27.77
C PRO A 18 -18.69 -20.80 27.99
N LYS A 19 -18.39 -22.02 28.48
CA LYS A 19 -19.36 -23.12 28.64
C LYS A 19 -20.63 -22.79 29.43
N ALA A 20 -20.62 -21.71 30.21
CA ALA A 20 -21.73 -21.27 31.07
C ALA A 20 -22.36 -19.93 30.63
N LYS A 21 -22.01 -19.39 29.46
CA LYS A 21 -22.57 -18.14 28.90
C LYS A 21 -23.12 -18.40 27.51
N GLU A 22 -23.94 -17.48 27.01
CA GLU A 22 -24.31 -17.48 25.59
C GLU A 22 -23.06 -17.46 24.71
N GLU A 23 -23.19 -18.06 23.53
CA GLU A 23 -22.15 -17.96 22.51
C GLU A 23 -21.88 -16.51 22.16
N VAL A 24 -20.61 -16.24 21.92
CA VAL A 24 -20.09 -14.91 21.64
C VAL A 24 -20.28 -14.60 20.16
N LYS A 25 -20.60 -13.34 19.84
CA LYS A 25 -20.71 -12.90 18.44
C LYS A 25 -19.37 -13.06 17.77
N ILE A 26 -19.35 -13.51 16.51
CA ILE A 26 -18.07 -13.84 15.88
C ILE A 26 -17.17 -12.62 15.67
N ILE A 27 -17.73 -11.42 15.57
CA ILE A 27 -16.95 -10.17 15.52
C ILE A 27 -16.12 -9.93 16.78
N GLU A 28 -16.55 -10.45 17.94
CA GLU A 28 -15.81 -10.33 19.21
C GLU A 28 -14.61 -11.29 19.26
N HIS A 29 -14.53 -12.27 18.34
CA HIS A 29 -13.31 -13.06 18.16
C HIS A 29 -12.25 -12.21 17.49
N GLN A 30 -11.09 -12.12 18.14
CA GLN A 30 -9.94 -11.33 17.66
C GLN A 30 -9.59 -11.65 16.20
N MET A 31 -9.58 -12.94 15.82
CA MET A 31 -9.24 -13.37 14.46
C MET A 31 -10.22 -12.84 13.40
N GLN A 32 -11.51 -12.69 13.72
CA GLN A 32 -12.50 -12.15 12.79
C GLN A 32 -12.21 -10.67 12.48
N THR A 33 -11.93 -9.90 13.52
CA THR A 33 -11.57 -8.48 13.43
C THR A 33 -10.24 -8.29 12.69
N LEU A 34 -9.23 -9.13 12.98
CA LEU A 34 -7.93 -9.10 12.31
C LEU A 34 -8.00 -9.36 10.81
N ARG A 35 -8.97 -10.17 10.37
CA ARG A 35 -9.16 -10.46 8.94
C ARG A 35 -9.95 -9.35 8.24
N LEU A 36 -11.00 -8.81 8.86
CA LEU A 36 -11.91 -7.88 8.18
C LEU A 36 -11.50 -6.40 8.29
N MET A 37 -11.01 -5.94 9.44
CA MET A 37 -10.75 -4.51 9.66
C MET A 37 -9.62 -3.94 8.80
N PRO A 38 -8.51 -4.66 8.53
CA PRO A 38 -7.48 -4.17 7.64
C PRO A 38 -7.98 -3.99 6.20
N HIS A 39 -8.92 -4.81 5.74
CA HIS A 39 -9.56 -4.64 4.43
C HIS A 39 -10.47 -3.43 4.38
N LEU A 40 -11.17 -3.13 5.48
CA LEU A 40 -11.95 -1.90 5.60
C LEU A 40 -11.05 -0.66 5.55
N ALA A 41 -9.91 -0.68 6.26
CA ALA A 41 -8.93 0.39 6.22
C ALA A 41 -8.38 0.63 4.81
N ILE A 42 -8.07 -0.43 4.06
CA ILE A 42 -7.63 -0.35 2.67
C ILE A 42 -8.72 0.22 1.77
N ALA A 43 -9.97 -0.26 1.90
CA ALA A 43 -11.07 0.22 1.08
C ALA A 43 -11.29 1.73 1.24
N LEU A 44 -11.17 2.24 2.47
CA LEU A 44 -11.21 3.68 2.76
C LEU A 44 -10.02 4.41 2.12
N ALA A 45 -8.78 3.91 2.32
CA ALA A 45 -7.58 4.52 1.76
C ALA A 45 -7.61 4.60 0.23
N LEU A 46 -8.04 3.53 -0.44
CA LEU A 46 -8.24 3.48 -1.88
C LEU A 46 -9.35 4.43 -2.34
N THR A 47 -10.44 4.57 -1.57
CA THR A 47 -11.53 5.49 -1.92
C THR A 47 -11.04 6.94 -1.93
N PHE A 48 -10.30 7.37 -0.91
CA PHE A 48 -9.76 8.73 -0.86
C PHE A 48 -8.73 8.97 -1.97
N THR A 49 -7.85 8.01 -2.21
CA THR A 49 -6.83 8.12 -3.27
C THR A 49 -7.46 8.12 -4.67
N SER A 50 -8.54 7.35 -4.88
CA SER A 50 -9.29 7.37 -6.14
C SER A 50 -10.02 8.70 -6.37
N ARG A 51 -10.56 9.31 -5.31
CA ARG A 51 -11.13 10.67 -5.38
C ARG A 51 -10.08 11.70 -5.76
N TYR A 52 -8.88 11.59 -5.19
CA TYR A 52 -7.74 12.44 -5.57
C TYR A 52 -7.32 12.24 -7.03
N ALA A 53 -7.33 11.00 -7.54
CA ALA A 53 -7.11 10.76 -8.97
C ALA A 53 -8.20 11.43 -9.83
N GLY A 54 -9.45 11.41 -9.37
CA GLY A 54 -10.57 12.11 -10.01
C GLY A 54 -10.38 13.62 -10.04
N THR A 55 -9.92 14.25 -8.95
CA THR A 55 -9.68 15.70 -8.91
C THR A 55 -8.56 16.11 -9.86
N LEU A 56 -7.48 15.31 -9.94
CA LEU A 56 -6.40 15.55 -10.91
C LEU A 56 -6.89 15.44 -12.36
N LEU A 57 -7.74 14.44 -12.64
CA LEU A 57 -8.36 14.27 -13.95
C LEU A 57 -9.21 15.50 -14.31
N GLU A 58 -10.06 15.96 -13.39
CA GLU A 58 -10.88 17.15 -13.59
C GLU A 58 -10.01 18.38 -13.88
N GLU A 59 -8.98 18.63 -13.07
CA GLU A 59 -8.04 19.75 -13.28
C GLU A 59 -7.38 19.72 -14.65
N ASP A 60 -6.91 18.56 -15.10
CA ASP A 60 -6.28 18.41 -16.41
C ASP A 60 -7.27 18.62 -17.57
N VAL A 61 -8.52 18.13 -17.43
CA VAL A 61 -9.60 18.38 -18.40
C VAL A 61 -9.95 19.86 -18.45
N PHE A 62 -10.11 20.53 -17.30
CA PHE A 62 -10.41 21.96 -17.23
C PHE A 62 -9.31 22.82 -17.85
N GLN A 63 -8.04 22.41 -17.73
CA GLN A 63 -6.90 23.10 -18.32
C GLN A 63 -6.70 22.77 -19.82
N GLY A 64 -7.55 21.93 -20.41
CA GLY A 64 -7.44 21.52 -21.81
C GLY A 64 -6.16 20.73 -22.10
N LYS A 65 -5.56 20.11 -21.08
CA LYS A 65 -4.37 19.28 -21.25
C LYS A 65 -4.76 17.97 -21.92
N GLU A 66 -3.91 17.50 -22.82
CA GLU A 66 -4.04 16.15 -23.35
C GLU A 66 -3.78 15.14 -22.22
N LEU A 67 -4.80 14.38 -21.82
CA LEU A 67 -4.75 13.45 -20.69
C LEU A 67 -3.62 12.43 -20.79
N VAL A 68 -3.27 12.03 -22.02
CA VAL A 68 -2.14 11.14 -22.34
C VAL A 68 -0.80 11.73 -21.88
N ARG A 69 -0.70 13.05 -21.72
CA ARG A 69 0.53 13.75 -21.30
C ARG A 69 0.63 13.93 -19.79
N SER A 70 -0.43 13.63 -19.02
CA SER A 70 -0.39 13.74 -17.57
C SER A 70 0.31 12.53 -16.95
N ARG A 71 1.64 12.59 -16.90
CA ARG A 71 2.49 11.51 -16.35
C ARG A 71 2.12 11.17 -14.91
N LEU A 72 1.78 12.17 -14.11
CA LEU A 72 1.41 11.98 -12.70
C LEU A 72 0.08 11.24 -12.57
N LEU A 73 -0.92 11.61 -13.37
CA LEU A 73 -2.20 10.92 -13.39
C LEU A 73 -2.03 9.47 -13.91
N GLN A 74 -1.24 9.27 -14.95
CA GLN A 74 -0.97 7.94 -15.51
C GLN A 74 -0.30 7.02 -14.47
N VAL A 75 0.73 7.50 -13.76
CA VAL A 75 1.38 6.77 -12.66
C VAL A 75 0.38 6.41 -11.57
N LEU A 76 -0.43 7.38 -11.14
CA LEU A 76 -1.39 7.16 -10.07
C LEU A 76 -2.46 6.13 -10.46
N VAL A 77 -3.06 6.27 -11.64
CA VAL A 77 -4.12 5.38 -12.12
C VAL A 77 -3.58 3.97 -12.37
N ALA A 78 -2.41 3.82 -12.99
CA ALA A 78 -1.80 2.50 -13.22
C ALA A 78 -1.48 1.79 -11.89
N GLY A 79 -0.91 2.51 -10.92
CA GLY A 79 -0.65 1.98 -9.57
C GLY A 79 -1.93 1.59 -8.83
N LEU A 80 -2.94 2.48 -8.83
CA LEU A 80 -4.24 2.23 -8.21
C LEU A 80 -4.96 1.05 -8.86
N LYS A 81 -4.91 0.90 -10.19
CA LYS A 81 -5.48 -0.24 -10.91
C LYS A 81 -4.89 -1.54 -10.38
N ALA A 82 -3.56 -1.66 -10.36
CA ALA A 82 -2.90 -2.88 -9.90
C ALA A 82 -3.19 -3.17 -8.41
N TYR A 83 -3.04 -2.14 -7.57
CA TYR A 83 -3.17 -2.29 -6.13
C TYR A 83 -4.62 -2.58 -5.68
N SER A 84 -5.58 -1.78 -6.15
CA SER A 84 -6.98 -1.91 -5.75
C SER A 84 -7.59 -3.24 -6.18
N THR A 85 -7.24 -3.74 -7.36
CA THR A 85 -7.78 -5.01 -7.88
C THR A 85 -7.26 -6.22 -7.11
N TRP A 86 -5.95 -6.26 -6.80
CA TRP A 86 -5.41 -7.32 -5.94
C TRP A 86 -6.00 -7.30 -4.54
N GLU A 87 -6.14 -6.13 -3.93
CA GLU A 87 -6.75 -6.02 -2.60
C GLU A 87 -8.23 -6.38 -2.63
N ASN A 88 -8.98 -6.03 -3.68
CA ASN A 88 -10.40 -6.39 -3.81
C ASN A 88 -10.59 -7.91 -3.90
N ILE A 89 -9.76 -8.60 -4.68
CA ILE A 89 -9.79 -10.08 -4.80
C ILE A 89 -9.50 -10.74 -3.45
N ARG A 90 -8.45 -10.30 -2.73
CA ARG A 90 -8.10 -10.81 -1.39
C ARG A 90 -9.21 -10.54 -0.40
N CYS A 91 -9.75 -9.33 -0.42
CA CYS A 91 -10.82 -8.88 0.45
C CYS A 91 -12.07 -9.75 0.29
N LEU A 92 -12.53 -9.98 -0.94
CA LEU A 92 -13.71 -10.82 -1.20
C LEU A 92 -13.49 -12.28 -0.79
N GLN A 93 -12.28 -12.80 -0.99
CA GLN A 93 -11.92 -14.14 -0.52
C GLN A 93 -12.01 -14.23 1.01
N ASP A 94 -11.40 -13.29 1.73
CA ASP A 94 -11.47 -13.26 3.19
C ASP A 94 -12.90 -13.05 3.70
N CYS A 95 -13.69 -12.19 3.05
CA CYS A 95 -15.10 -12.00 3.38
C CYS A 95 -15.88 -13.32 3.28
N ARG A 96 -15.67 -14.08 2.19
CA ARG A 96 -16.32 -15.38 1.97
C ARG A 96 -15.98 -16.36 3.08
N GLU A 97 -14.70 -16.51 3.40
CA GLU A 97 -14.21 -17.42 4.44
C GLU A 97 -14.68 -17.00 5.83
N CYS A 98 -14.71 -15.70 6.13
CA CYS A 98 -15.18 -15.15 7.41
C CYS A 98 -16.69 -15.35 7.63
N THR A 99 -17.46 -15.57 6.56
CA THR A 99 -18.90 -15.91 6.62
C THR A 99 -19.17 -17.42 6.63
N GLY A 100 -18.13 -18.26 6.69
CA GLY A 100 -18.27 -19.72 6.72
C GLY A 100 -18.99 -20.28 5.49
N GLY A 101 -19.75 -21.37 5.68
CA GLY A 101 -20.50 -22.01 4.59
C GLY A 101 -21.52 -21.09 3.91
N MET A 102 -22.09 -20.14 4.66
CA MET A 102 -23.03 -19.16 4.11
C MET A 102 -22.36 -18.26 3.06
N GLY A 103 -21.08 -17.95 3.21
CA GLY A 103 -20.34 -17.19 2.20
C GLY A 103 -20.29 -17.84 0.82
N TYR A 104 -20.39 -19.17 0.75
CA TYR A 104 -20.37 -19.91 -0.50
C TYR A 104 -21.70 -19.79 -1.26
N MET A 105 -22.82 -19.69 -0.53
CA MET A 105 -24.17 -19.63 -1.07
C MET A 105 -24.36 -18.38 -1.93
N MET A 106 -24.88 -18.56 -3.15
CA MET A 106 -25.03 -17.48 -4.13
C MET A 106 -25.97 -16.36 -3.65
N GLU A 107 -26.93 -16.70 -2.78
CA GLU A 107 -27.88 -15.80 -2.13
C GLU A 107 -27.18 -14.72 -1.32
N ASN A 108 -26.02 -15.03 -0.72
CA ASN A 108 -25.21 -14.06 0.02
C ASN A 108 -24.34 -13.17 -0.89
N ARG A 109 -24.40 -13.36 -2.21
CA ARG A 109 -23.79 -12.53 -3.27
C ARG A 109 -22.27 -12.44 -3.26
N ILE A 110 -21.56 -12.88 -2.21
CA ILE A 110 -20.09 -12.80 -2.13
C ILE A 110 -19.43 -13.62 -3.25
N SER A 111 -19.90 -14.85 -3.48
CA SER A 111 -19.39 -15.72 -4.56
C SER A 111 -19.56 -15.07 -5.94
N GLY A 112 -20.73 -14.49 -6.23
CA GLY A 112 -20.97 -13.79 -7.49
C GLY A 112 -20.09 -12.54 -7.64
N LEU A 113 -20.02 -11.70 -6.61
CA LEU A 113 -19.15 -10.52 -6.60
C LEU A 113 -17.68 -10.85 -6.86
N LYS A 114 -17.21 -11.98 -6.31
CA LYS A 114 -15.85 -12.45 -6.56
C LYS A 114 -15.65 -12.83 -8.02
N CYS A 115 -16.54 -13.62 -8.60
CA CYS A 115 -16.47 -14.00 -10.02
C CYS A 115 -16.45 -12.76 -10.94
N ASP A 116 -17.29 -11.77 -10.65
CA ASP A 116 -17.39 -10.54 -11.45
C ASP A 116 -16.16 -9.64 -11.32
N THR A 117 -15.48 -9.69 -10.16
CA THR A 117 -14.33 -8.83 -9.85
C THR A 117 -13.01 -9.40 -10.38
N ASP A 118 -12.88 -10.73 -10.46
CA ASP A 118 -11.60 -11.38 -10.78
C ASP A 118 -11.05 -10.93 -12.16
N VAL A 119 -11.92 -10.54 -13.10
CA VAL A 119 -11.55 -10.00 -14.42
C VAL A 119 -10.81 -8.65 -14.35
N LEU A 120 -11.01 -7.86 -13.29
CA LEU A 120 -10.39 -6.54 -13.16
C LEU A 120 -8.86 -6.63 -12.99
N ALA A 121 -8.34 -7.78 -12.55
CA ALA A 121 -6.90 -8.02 -12.52
C ALA A 121 -6.28 -8.17 -13.92
N THR A 122 -7.08 -8.48 -14.94
CA THR A 122 -6.60 -8.75 -16.31
C THR A 122 -7.00 -7.68 -17.31
N PHE A 123 -8.20 -7.12 -17.20
CA PHE A 123 -8.67 -6.05 -18.09
C PHE A 123 -7.94 -4.74 -17.79
N GLU A 124 -7.92 -3.84 -18.79
CA GLU A 124 -7.22 -2.55 -18.73
C GLU A 124 -5.70 -2.69 -18.49
N GLY A 125 -5.16 -3.88 -18.80
CA GLY A 125 -3.75 -4.23 -18.70
C GLY A 125 -3.45 -5.11 -17.49
N ASP A 126 -2.56 -6.09 -17.64
CA ASP A 126 -2.13 -6.94 -16.52
C ASP A 126 -1.52 -6.11 -15.38
N ASN A 127 -1.79 -6.49 -14.13
CA ASN A 127 -1.35 -5.72 -12.97
C ASN A 127 0.19 -5.56 -12.88
N VAL A 128 0.97 -6.56 -13.26
CA VAL A 128 2.44 -6.45 -13.25
C VAL A 128 2.90 -5.52 -14.38
N VAL A 129 2.24 -5.58 -15.54
CA VAL A 129 2.50 -4.64 -16.65
C VAL A 129 2.16 -3.20 -16.24
N MET A 130 1.06 -2.96 -15.52
CA MET A 130 0.73 -1.64 -14.98
C MET A 130 1.81 -1.11 -14.03
N LEU A 131 2.35 -1.97 -13.16
CA LEU A 131 3.47 -1.59 -12.31
C LEU A 131 4.75 -1.26 -13.09
N GLN A 132 4.96 -1.85 -14.27
CA GLN A 132 6.09 -1.48 -15.12
C GLN A 132 5.94 -0.07 -15.68
N ILE A 133 4.72 0.34 -16.06
CA ILE A 133 4.43 1.72 -16.49
C ILE A 133 4.75 2.70 -15.36
N VAL A 134 4.29 2.40 -14.14
CA VAL A 134 4.61 3.21 -12.94
C VAL A 134 6.11 3.32 -12.76
N GLY A 135 6.82 2.20 -12.78
CA GLY A 135 8.26 2.17 -12.54
C GLY A 135 9.04 2.91 -13.62
N TRP A 136 8.65 2.76 -14.88
CA TRP A 136 9.24 3.47 -16.01
C TRP A 136 9.10 5.00 -15.85
N GLU A 137 7.88 5.47 -15.59
CA GLU A 137 7.60 6.90 -15.44
C GLU A 137 8.30 7.50 -14.22
N LEU A 138 8.39 6.75 -13.12
CA LEU A 138 9.20 7.14 -11.97
C LEU A 138 10.66 7.32 -12.39
N LEU A 139 11.27 6.32 -13.02
CA LEU A 139 12.66 6.40 -13.47
C LEU A 139 12.90 7.58 -14.44
N ALA A 140 11.95 7.86 -15.33
CA ALA A 140 12.02 9.01 -16.24
C ALA A 140 11.96 10.35 -15.48
N GLN A 141 11.12 10.46 -14.45
CA GLN A 141 11.07 11.65 -13.59
C GLN A 141 12.37 11.86 -12.82
N TYR A 142 12.95 10.77 -12.31
CA TYR A 142 14.23 10.81 -11.62
C TYR A 142 15.37 11.22 -12.56
N ALA A 143 15.46 10.61 -13.75
CA ALA A 143 16.46 10.97 -14.75
C ALA A 143 16.41 12.48 -15.08
N LYS A 144 15.21 13.03 -15.27
CA LYS A 144 15.02 14.47 -15.55
C LYS A 144 15.45 15.38 -14.40
N GLN A 145 15.25 14.96 -13.15
CA GLN A 145 15.69 15.74 -11.98
C GLN A 145 17.22 15.81 -11.85
N TYR A 146 17.94 14.89 -12.50
CA TYR A 146 19.38 14.71 -12.34
C TYR A 146 20.15 14.77 -13.66
N GLU A 147 19.56 15.34 -14.71
CA GLU A 147 20.26 15.63 -15.98
C GLU A 147 21.47 16.57 -15.79
N GLU A 148 21.57 17.26 -14.64
CA GLU A 148 22.67 18.20 -14.33
C GLU A 148 23.81 17.60 -13.47
N GLU A 149 23.66 16.43 -12.83
CA GLU A 149 24.71 15.83 -11.99
C GLU A 149 25.18 14.44 -12.47
N PRO A 150 26.49 14.11 -12.32
CA PRO A 150 26.97 12.76 -12.57
C PRO A 150 26.21 11.76 -11.70
N LEU A 151 25.55 10.80 -12.36
CA LEU A 151 24.74 9.76 -11.71
C LEU A 151 25.53 8.97 -10.65
N PHE A 152 26.86 8.94 -10.74
CA PHE A 152 27.78 8.35 -9.75
C PHE A 152 27.90 9.17 -8.45
N ASP A 153 28.08 10.49 -8.54
CA ASP A 153 28.13 11.37 -7.36
C ASP A 153 26.78 11.36 -6.65
N LEU A 154 25.70 11.23 -7.40
CA LEU A 154 24.37 11.06 -6.86
C LEU A 154 24.18 9.78 -6.06
N LEU A 155 24.81 8.69 -6.49
CA LEU A 155 24.75 7.41 -5.79
C LEU A 155 25.58 7.42 -4.53
N GLN A 156 26.71 8.11 -4.54
CA GLN A 156 27.52 8.32 -3.35
C GLN A 156 26.79 9.22 -2.34
N ASN A 157 26.27 10.36 -2.79
CA ASN A 157 25.47 11.27 -1.98
C ASN A 157 24.17 10.61 -1.48
N TRP A 158 23.55 9.72 -2.28
CA TRP A 158 22.38 8.93 -1.87
C TRP A 158 22.75 7.86 -0.85
N ALA A 159 23.84 7.12 -1.03
CA ALA A 159 24.30 6.10 -0.08
C ALA A 159 24.68 6.75 1.26
N GLU A 160 25.30 7.92 1.22
CA GLU A 160 25.63 8.74 2.38
C GLU A 160 24.35 9.32 3.02
N SER A 161 23.41 9.87 2.24
CA SER A 161 22.13 10.38 2.73
C SER A 161 21.22 9.28 3.30
N VAL A 162 21.21 8.09 2.71
CA VAL A 162 20.50 6.92 3.24
C VAL A 162 21.19 6.42 4.50
N GLY A 163 22.53 6.41 4.54
CA GLY A 163 23.30 6.10 5.75
C GLY A 163 23.00 7.07 6.89
N ASP A 164 22.94 8.37 6.62
CA ASP A 164 22.63 9.41 7.60
C ASP A 164 21.16 9.46 7.96
N LYS A 165 20.24 9.23 7.02
CA LYS A 165 18.80 9.05 7.29
C LYS A 165 18.53 7.78 8.08
N LEU A 166 19.26 6.70 7.84
CA LEU A 166 19.20 5.48 8.63
C LEU A 166 19.71 5.75 10.04
N ARG A 167 20.86 6.43 10.20
CA ARG A 167 21.39 6.82 11.52
C ARG A 167 20.46 7.75 12.28
N THR A 168 19.96 8.81 11.64
CA THR A 168 19.01 9.76 12.26
C THR A 168 17.64 9.15 12.49
N SER A 169 17.17 8.24 11.63
CA SER A 169 15.94 7.49 11.90
C SER A 169 16.15 6.57 13.09
N PHE A 170 17.22 5.76 13.09
CA PHE A 170 17.65 4.89 14.20
C PHE A 170 17.74 5.65 15.53
N LEU A 171 18.32 6.86 15.53
CA LEU A 171 18.43 7.73 16.71
C LEU A 171 17.10 8.42 17.10
N ALA A 172 16.21 8.67 16.15
CA ALA A 172 14.88 9.25 16.40
C ALA A 172 13.84 8.22 16.86
N PHE A 173 14.17 6.92 16.85
CA PHE A 173 13.29 5.87 17.33
C PHE A 173 13.28 5.77 18.85
N ASN A 174 12.50 6.64 19.47
CA ASN A 174 11.89 6.26 20.74
C ASN A 174 10.88 5.13 20.45
N THR A 175 11.13 3.97 21.03
CA THR A 175 10.31 2.77 20.87
C THR A 175 8.81 3.02 21.10
N ASP A 176 8.45 4.08 21.81
CA ASP A 176 7.07 4.47 22.15
C ASP A 176 6.31 5.20 21.03
N THR A 177 6.93 5.48 19.88
CA THR A 177 6.31 6.24 18.77
C THR A 177 6.00 5.41 17.52
N VAL A 178 6.16 4.08 17.58
CA VAL A 178 6.06 3.14 16.43
C VAL A 178 4.65 3.07 15.81
N TYR A 179 3.64 3.66 16.45
CA TYR A 179 2.26 3.73 15.96
C TYR A 179 1.84 5.14 15.50
N ASN A 180 2.73 6.12 15.55
CA ASN A 180 2.40 7.47 15.11
C ASN A 180 2.32 7.52 13.57
N LEU A 181 1.33 8.23 13.03
CA LEU A 181 1.19 8.47 11.59
C LEU A 181 2.47 9.06 10.97
N ALA A 182 3.15 9.96 11.67
CA ALA A 182 4.42 10.52 11.21
C ALA A 182 5.49 9.45 11.05
N PHE A 183 5.52 8.48 11.96
CA PHE A 183 6.43 7.33 11.87
C PHE A 183 6.08 6.44 10.68
N LEU A 184 4.80 6.06 10.52
CA LEU A 184 4.34 5.20 9.42
C LEU A 184 4.62 5.83 8.05
N LEU A 185 4.34 7.14 7.89
CA LEU A 185 4.66 7.89 6.68
C LEU A 185 6.17 7.93 6.40
N LYS A 186 6.99 8.09 7.45
CA LYS A 186 8.46 8.06 7.30
C LYS A 186 8.95 6.66 6.90
N ALA A 187 8.35 5.60 7.43
CA ALA A 187 8.69 4.22 7.11
C ALA A 187 8.40 3.89 5.65
N VAL A 188 7.19 4.17 5.17
CA VAL A 188 6.81 3.90 3.78
C VAL A 188 7.62 4.77 2.80
N LYS A 189 7.89 6.04 3.15
CA LYS A 189 8.82 6.91 2.39
C LYS A 189 10.22 6.33 2.32
N PHE A 190 10.73 5.83 3.44
CA PHE A 190 12.06 5.23 3.49
C PHE A 190 12.14 3.98 2.61
N HIS A 191 11.11 3.14 2.62
CA HIS A 191 11.04 1.94 1.79
C HIS A 191 11.11 2.28 0.29
N GLU A 192 10.28 3.22 -0.17
CA GLU A 192 10.35 3.69 -1.56
C GLU A 192 11.72 4.30 -1.89
N GLN A 193 12.23 5.20 -1.05
CA GLN A 193 13.54 5.85 -1.22
C GLN A 193 14.68 4.84 -1.34
N PHE A 194 14.62 3.74 -0.59
CA PHE A 194 15.64 2.70 -0.66
C PHE A 194 15.58 1.93 -1.99
N LEU A 195 14.36 1.66 -2.48
CA LEU A 195 14.15 0.93 -3.73
C LEU A 195 14.61 1.74 -4.97
N TRP A 196 14.81 3.06 -4.84
CA TRP A 196 15.47 3.86 -5.87
C TRP A 196 16.93 3.50 -6.13
N SER A 197 17.58 2.73 -5.25
CA SER A 197 18.87 2.07 -5.55
C SER A 197 18.82 1.20 -6.82
N LEU A 198 17.63 0.87 -7.32
CA LEU A 198 17.42 0.25 -8.62
C LEU A 198 18.04 1.02 -9.78
N VAL A 199 17.96 2.37 -9.77
CA VAL A 199 18.56 3.22 -10.80
C VAL A 199 20.05 2.94 -10.92
N ALA A 200 20.73 2.83 -9.76
CA ALA A 200 22.14 2.49 -9.65
C ALA A 200 22.46 1.15 -10.31
N ARG A 201 21.64 0.15 -10.02
CA ARG A 201 21.83 -1.24 -10.48
C ARG A 201 21.65 -1.34 -11.98
N ILE A 202 20.64 -0.69 -12.53
CA ILE A 202 20.40 -0.65 -13.99
C ILE A 202 21.57 0.07 -14.67
N TYR A 203 21.95 1.25 -14.17
CA TYR A 203 23.08 2.01 -14.71
C TYR A 203 24.38 1.21 -14.69
N TYR A 204 24.70 0.55 -13.57
CA TYR A 204 25.89 -0.29 -13.45
C TYR A 204 25.91 -1.44 -14.47
N LYS A 205 24.78 -2.12 -14.69
CA LYS A 205 24.69 -3.20 -15.68
C LYS A 205 24.90 -2.69 -17.11
N VAL A 206 24.29 -1.55 -17.44
CA VAL A 206 24.40 -0.97 -18.79
C VAL A 206 25.80 -0.40 -19.03
N MET A 207 26.32 0.42 -18.11
CA MET A 207 27.57 1.15 -18.33
C MET A 207 28.81 0.33 -18.00
N THR A 208 28.80 -0.44 -16.90
CA THR A 208 29.98 -1.20 -16.47
C THR A 208 30.00 -2.59 -17.08
N LYS A 209 28.89 -3.33 -17.03
CA LYS A 209 28.83 -4.68 -17.61
C LYS A 209 28.59 -4.71 -19.12
N LYS A 210 28.31 -3.55 -19.73
CA LYS A 210 27.99 -3.42 -21.17
C LYS A 210 26.85 -4.35 -21.60
N GLU A 211 25.91 -4.61 -20.69
CA GLU A 211 24.69 -5.35 -21.01
C GLU A 211 23.76 -4.45 -21.83
N ASP A 212 22.99 -5.06 -22.75
CA ASP A 212 21.93 -4.34 -23.45
C ASP A 212 20.89 -3.80 -22.45
N PHE A 213 20.36 -2.61 -22.74
CA PHE A 213 19.41 -1.94 -21.85
C PHE A 213 18.19 -2.80 -21.56
N PHE A 214 17.65 -3.48 -22.58
CA PHE A 214 16.49 -4.34 -22.40
C PHE A 214 16.80 -5.51 -21.45
N HIS A 215 18.00 -6.09 -21.55
CA HIS A 215 18.41 -7.18 -20.66
C HIS A 215 18.60 -6.70 -19.22
N ALA A 216 19.28 -5.57 -19.04
CA ALA A 216 19.46 -4.93 -17.73
C ALA A 216 18.11 -4.58 -17.09
N TRP A 217 17.20 -3.99 -17.87
CA TRP A 217 15.82 -3.70 -17.47
C TRP A 217 15.07 -4.95 -17.02
N ASN A 218 15.05 -5.99 -17.87
CA ASN A 218 14.32 -7.24 -17.62
C ASN A 218 14.81 -7.91 -16.32
N SER A 219 16.12 -7.92 -16.09
CA SER A 219 16.72 -8.49 -14.88
C SER A 219 16.36 -7.74 -13.58
N CYS A 220 15.83 -6.52 -13.71
CA CYS A 220 15.48 -5.61 -12.63
C CYS A 220 13.97 -5.47 -12.43
N LEU A 221 13.14 -6.10 -13.27
CA LEU A 221 11.67 -5.96 -13.25
C LEU A 221 11.02 -6.32 -11.92
N TYR A 222 11.53 -7.33 -11.22
CA TYR A 222 11.01 -7.69 -9.89
C TYR A 222 11.16 -6.52 -8.91
N HIS A 223 12.34 -5.92 -8.87
CA HIS A 223 12.62 -4.76 -8.00
C HIS A 223 11.84 -3.52 -8.45
N LEU A 224 11.66 -3.35 -9.76
CA LEU A 224 10.83 -2.28 -10.32
C LEU A 224 9.37 -2.41 -9.86
N ALA A 225 8.80 -3.61 -9.94
CA ALA A 225 7.43 -3.85 -9.46
C ALA A 225 7.30 -3.55 -7.97
N SER A 226 8.29 -3.93 -7.16
CA SER A 226 8.35 -3.57 -5.73
C SER A 226 8.41 -2.06 -5.50
N LEU A 227 9.25 -1.33 -6.27
CA LEU A 227 9.32 0.15 -6.21
C LEU A 227 7.97 0.78 -6.56
N SER A 228 7.33 0.32 -7.63
CA SER A 228 6.03 0.82 -8.08
C SER A 228 4.92 0.60 -7.06
N LEU A 229 4.90 -0.58 -6.40
CA LEU A 229 3.97 -0.85 -5.32
C LEU A 229 4.27 0.00 -4.08
N ALA A 230 5.54 0.13 -3.69
CA ALA A 230 5.96 0.98 -2.57
C ALA A 230 5.54 2.44 -2.79
N HIS A 231 5.71 2.96 -4.01
CA HIS A 231 5.24 4.28 -4.41
C HIS A 231 3.72 4.40 -4.27
N THR A 232 2.98 3.42 -4.80
CA THR A 232 1.51 3.41 -4.72
C THR A 232 1.03 3.38 -3.27
N HIS A 233 1.66 2.56 -2.41
CA HIS A 233 1.39 2.49 -0.98
C HIS A 233 1.67 3.83 -0.27
N ARG A 234 2.80 4.47 -0.57
CA ARG A 234 3.13 5.79 -0.02
C ARG A 234 2.06 6.82 -0.37
N VAL A 235 1.77 6.96 -1.67
CA VAL A 235 0.81 7.94 -2.15
C VAL A 235 -0.57 7.67 -1.54
N THR A 236 -0.99 6.41 -1.46
CA THR A 236 -2.28 6.03 -0.87
C THR A 236 -2.36 6.42 0.61
N LEU A 237 -1.31 6.15 1.39
CA LEU A 237 -1.27 6.52 2.82
C LEU A 237 -1.23 8.05 3.02
N GLU A 238 -0.48 8.77 2.19
CA GLU A 238 -0.43 10.23 2.22
C GLU A 238 -1.78 10.86 1.89
N GLN A 239 -2.45 10.42 0.82
CA GLN A 239 -3.76 10.94 0.45
C GLN A 239 -4.82 10.62 1.50
N PHE A 240 -4.76 9.43 2.11
CA PHE A 240 -5.66 9.12 3.21
C PHE A 240 -5.41 10.04 4.41
N SER A 241 -4.15 10.26 4.80
CA SER A 241 -3.76 11.19 5.87
C SER A 241 -4.25 12.63 5.61
N LEU A 242 -4.11 13.12 4.38
CA LEU A 242 -4.61 14.45 3.97
C LEU A 242 -6.14 14.53 4.03
N ALA A 243 -6.84 13.47 3.60
CA ALA A 243 -8.29 13.41 3.67
C ALA A 243 -8.79 13.42 5.12
N VAL A 244 -8.14 12.68 6.03
CA VAL A 244 -8.49 12.69 7.47
C VAL A 244 -8.28 14.09 8.07
N LYS A 245 -7.19 14.78 7.73
CA LYS A 245 -6.93 16.15 8.20
C LYS A 245 -7.94 17.17 7.68
N SER A 246 -8.50 16.92 6.51
CA SER A 246 -9.48 17.80 5.86
C SER A 246 -10.93 17.49 6.28
N CYS A 247 -11.14 16.50 7.14
CA CYS A 247 -12.46 16.13 7.64
C CYS A 247 -13.00 17.23 8.59
N PRO A 248 -14.20 17.78 8.33
CA PRO A 248 -14.75 18.87 9.15
C PRO A 248 -15.30 18.39 10.49
N ASP A 249 -15.77 17.14 10.57
CA ASP A 249 -16.35 16.56 11.78
C ASP A 249 -15.27 15.88 12.63
N GLN A 250 -15.24 16.19 13.92
CA GLN A 250 -14.19 15.73 14.83
C GLN A 250 -14.30 14.24 15.19
N ASP A 251 -15.52 13.71 15.25
CA ASP A 251 -15.77 12.31 15.58
C ASP A 251 -15.40 11.42 14.39
N ASP A 252 -15.84 11.82 13.18
CA ASP A 252 -15.45 11.17 11.92
C ASP A 252 -13.93 11.24 11.71
N GLN A 253 -13.30 12.39 11.97
CA GLN A 253 -11.85 12.53 11.88
C GLN A 253 -11.14 11.54 12.81
N THR A 254 -11.62 11.40 14.06
CA THR A 254 -11.02 10.49 15.04
C THR A 254 -11.17 9.03 14.59
N LEU A 255 -12.33 8.67 14.04
CA LEU A 255 -12.57 7.33 13.51
C LEU A 255 -11.72 7.03 12.27
N LEU A 256 -11.68 7.95 11.30
CA LEU A 256 -10.87 7.83 10.10
C LEU A 256 -9.38 7.76 10.42
N MET A 257 -8.92 8.50 11.43
CA MET A 257 -7.54 8.42 11.90
C MET A 257 -7.18 7.01 12.38
N LYS A 258 -8.07 6.33 13.12
CA LYS A 258 -7.83 4.92 13.53
C LYS A 258 -7.65 4.01 12.33
N PHE A 259 -8.47 4.16 11.29
CA PHE A 259 -8.33 3.38 10.05
C PHE A 259 -7.07 3.77 9.26
N CYS A 260 -6.68 5.04 9.26
CA CYS A 260 -5.45 5.49 8.62
C CYS A 260 -4.21 4.88 9.30
N LEU A 261 -4.19 4.85 10.62
CA LEU A 261 -3.14 4.18 11.41
C LEU A 261 -3.13 2.68 11.18
N LEU A 262 -4.30 2.03 11.14
CA LEU A 262 -4.41 0.59 10.85
C LEU A 262 -3.88 0.28 9.44
N TYR A 263 -4.22 1.10 8.45
CA TYR A 263 -3.72 0.96 7.08
C TYR A 263 -2.19 1.09 7.02
N GLY A 264 -1.63 2.15 7.59
CA GLY A 264 -0.18 2.35 7.61
C GLY A 264 0.56 1.24 8.38
N THR A 265 -0.03 0.76 9.49
CA THR A 265 0.51 -0.36 10.28
C THR A 265 0.53 -1.65 9.46
N LYS A 266 -0.54 -1.93 8.70
CA LYS A 266 -0.62 -3.07 7.78
C LYS A 266 0.49 -3.04 6.74
N LEU A 267 0.72 -1.89 6.11
CA LEU A 267 1.78 -1.74 5.11
C LEU A 267 3.16 -2.04 5.69
N VAL A 268 3.46 -1.49 6.87
CA VAL A 268 4.75 -1.72 7.54
C VAL A 268 4.88 -3.17 8.02
N PHE A 269 3.79 -3.78 8.48
CA PHE A 269 3.77 -5.16 8.93
C PHE A 269 3.98 -6.16 7.79
N GLN A 270 3.39 -5.92 6.61
CA GLN A 270 3.58 -6.75 5.41
C GLN A 270 5.06 -6.83 5.01
N GLU A 271 5.76 -5.70 5.01
CA GLU A 271 7.18 -5.60 4.62
C GLU A 271 8.14 -5.69 5.82
N ARG A 272 7.69 -6.19 6.98
CA ARG A 272 8.49 -6.20 8.23
C ARG A 272 9.85 -6.89 8.09
N ALA A 273 9.94 -7.93 7.27
CA ALA A 273 11.18 -8.67 7.06
C ALA A 273 12.22 -7.78 6.36
N TRP A 274 11.79 -7.08 5.31
CA TRP A 274 12.61 -6.12 4.60
C TRP A 274 13.10 -4.99 5.53
N TYR A 275 12.23 -4.44 6.39
CA TYR A 275 12.64 -3.40 7.33
C TYR A 275 13.65 -3.89 8.39
N LEU A 276 13.59 -5.17 8.78
CA LEU A 276 14.58 -5.78 9.68
C LEU A 276 15.92 -6.00 8.99
N GLU A 277 15.92 -6.49 7.74
CA GLU A 277 17.14 -6.69 6.93
C GLU A 277 17.91 -5.38 6.74
N HIS A 278 17.20 -4.29 6.52
CA HIS A 278 17.78 -2.96 6.31
C HIS A 278 17.99 -2.19 7.63
N LYS A 279 17.82 -2.86 8.78
CA LYS A 279 18.01 -2.30 10.13
C LYS A 279 17.17 -1.03 10.40
N TYR A 280 16.09 -0.84 9.65
CA TYR A 280 15.15 0.25 9.86
C TYR A 280 14.28 -0.01 11.09
N LEU A 281 13.84 -1.27 11.28
CA LEU A 281 13.16 -1.72 12.49
C LEU A 281 14.09 -2.54 13.37
N THR A 282 13.91 -2.41 14.69
CA THR A 282 14.48 -3.34 15.67
C THR A 282 13.51 -4.50 15.93
N SER A 283 14.02 -5.61 16.47
CA SER A 283 13.17 -6.75 16.87
C SER A 283 12.06 -6.35 17.85
N VAL A 284 12.36 -5.42 18.76
CA VAL A 284 11.40 -4.86 19.72
C VAL A 284 10.31 -4.06 19.00
N ALA A 285 10.69 -3.16 18.07
CA ALA A 285 9.73 -2.39 17.30
C ALA A 285 8.83 -3.28 16.43
N SER A 286 9.40 -4.31 15.77
CA SER A 286 8.65 -5.30 14.99
C SER A 286 7.63 -6.06 15.86
N THR A 287 8.02 -6.43 17.08
CA THR A 287 7.10 -7.08 18.03
C THR A 287 5.96 -6.15 18.46
N ARG A 288 6.24 -4.86 18.66
CA ARG A 288 5.21 -3.86 18.97
C ARG A 288 4.21 -3.68 17.82
N ILE A 289 4.67 -3.58 16.57
CA ILE A 289 3.81 -3.50 15.38
C ILE A 289 2.89 -4.73 15.31
N ARG A 290 3.44 -5.94 15.54
CA ARG A 290 2.64 -7.16 15.57
C ARG A 290 1.55 -7.15 16.64
N ASN A 291 1.84 -6.60 17.82
CA ASN A 291 0.86 -6.50 18.90
C ASN A 291 -0.19 -5.42 18.61
N GLN A 292 0.16 -4.38 17.88
CA GLN A 292 -0.77 -3.32 17.50
C GLN A 292 -1.77 -3.77 16.44
N GLU A 293 -1.33 -4.58 15.46
CA GLU A 293 -2.30 -5.16 14.52
C GLU A 293 -3.36 -6.00 15.23
N ARG A 294 -2.97 -6.63 16.35
CA ARG A 294 -3.82 -7.50 17.18
C ARG A 294 -4.85 -6.77 18.04
N CYS A 295 -4.71 -5.46 18.24
CA CYS A 295 -5.54 -4.64 19.13
C CYS A 295 -6.52 -3.78 18.34
#